data_AF-A0A533SF75-F1
#
_entry.id   AF-A0A533SF75-F1
#
_cell.length_a   1.000
_cell.length_b   1.000
_cell.length_c   1.000
_cell.angle_alpha   90.00
_cell.angle_beta   90.00
_cell.angle_gamma   90.00
#
_symmetry.space_group_name_H-M   'P 1'
#
loop_
_entity.id
_entity.type
_entity.pdbx_description
1 polymer ?
#
loop_
_entity_poly.entity_id
_entity_poly.type
_entity_poly.pdbx_seq_one_letter_code
_entity_poly.pdbx_strand_id
1 'polypeptide(L)'
;MRTTQNGAGETAGLGFVVKAGSWPRLILRGGVQNAPDSFVGIRITGPTGITMGDVRVTGASGSLTAQTTDWAHNQLTYSYSGTQLQFYVSRMSPAVALQSSASALSLFSGSLPRYTISGGAVTQVADGTVSPKYVAYPTSGGVQVRALGGSATSLTAMNANWALVWYGNNSQFFDTRRPLSYEWTLPTTDAYRADAPMLLVFQNKPAAIKQGSGGGVDLTFSGGAGAMAILPIDGRLTRNSSETEGWGAGLPAAMGNKAGWWASHLCEFPLGVAETYGYNPGTDTTSITESFSFLTICSGGTRFAPLPPMLALARDSLPISFSGAVVDGGLSGEFGPSQGIEGVQSYTWSMSGLRDYTNNYRELQNGAVPGELTDRLNAE
;
A
#
# COMPACT_ATOMS: atom_id res chain seq x y z
N MET A 1 -12.36 9.43 5.95
CA MET A 1 -12.64 10.86 5.72
C MET A 1 -12.78 11.06 4.22
N ARG A 2 -13.77 11.83 3.77
CA ARG A 2 -13.92 12.14 2.34
C ARG A 2 -12.77 13.05 1.88
N THR A 3 -12.36 12.92 0.62
CA THR A 3 -11.33 13.81 0.05
C THR A 3 -11.86 15.23 -0.05
N THR A 4 -13.17 15.40 -0.21
CA THR A 4 -13.84 16.72 -0.20
C THR A 4 -13.86 17.40 1.17
N GLN A 5 -13.53 16.67 2.25
CA GLN A 5 -13.57 17.17 3.62
C GLN A 5 -12.19 17.56 4.16
N ASN A 6 -11.10 17.31 3.42
CA ASN A 6 -9.77 17.78 3.80
C ASN A 6 -9.17 18.70 2.72
N GLY A 7 -8.44 19.72 3.15
CA GLY A 7 -7.86 20.72 2.23
C GLY A 7 -6.83 20.15 1.24
N ALA A 8 -6.32 18.94 1.49
CA ALA A 8 -5.36 18.26 0.63
C ALA A 8 -6.02 17.45 -0.50
N GLY A 9 -7.32 17.13 -0.40
CA GLY A 9 -8.00 16.25 -1.36
C GLY A 9 -7.55 14.79 -1.28
N GLU A 10 -7.10 14.33 -0.11
CA GLU A 10 -6.40 13.05 0.06
C GLU A 10 -7.20 12.04 0.88
N THR A 11 -7.05 10.77 0.56
CA THR A 11 -7.53 9.67 1.41
C THR A 11 -6.43 8.64 1.63
N ALA A 12 -6.32 8.14 2.85
CA ALA A 12 -5.27 7.20 3.24
C ALA A 12 -5.81 5.76 3.30
N GLY A 13 -5.13 4.86 2.61
CA GLY A 13 -5.16 3.41 2.84
C GLY A 13 -3.91 2.95 3.57
N LEU A 14 -3.72 1.63 3.72
CA LEU A 14 -2.57 1.10 4.46
C LEU A 14 -1.24 1.21 3.70
N GLY A 15 -1.26 1.04 2.37
CA GLY A 15 -0.04 1.14 1.54
C GLY A 15 0.10 2.46 0.78
N PHE A 16 -1.03 3.09 0.43
CA PHE A 16 -1.06 4.33 -0.35
C PHE A 16 -1.85 5.43 0.35
N VAL A 17 -1.37 6.65 0.21
CA VAL A 17 -2.23 7.84 0.19
C VAL A 17 -2.65 8.08 -1.26
N VAL A 18 -3.92 8.39 -1.46
CA VAL A 18 -4.50 8.68 -2.78
C VAL A 18 -5.01 10.10 -2.79
N LYS A 19 -4.43 10.91 -3.68
CA LYS A 19 -4.88 12.28 -3.94
C LYS A 19 -5.89 12.28 -5.07
N ALA A 20 -7.06 12.85 -4.82
CA ALA A 20 -8.09 13.01 -5.83
C ALA A 20 -7.77 14.22 -6.73
N GLY A 21 -7.75 13.99 -8.05
CA GLY A 21 -7.73 15.04 -9.08
C GLY A 21 -8.67 14.67 -10.23
N SER A 22 -8.28 14.96 -11.48
CA SER A 22 -8.94 14.40 -12.68
C SER A 22 -8.83 12.88 -12.73
N TRP A 23 -7.78 12.34 -12.13
CA TRP A 23 -7.52 10.91 -11.95
C TRP A 23 -6.97 10.68 -10.53
N PRO A 24 -7.09 9.46 -9.97
CA PRO A 24 -6.49 9.15 -8.68
C PRO A 24 -4.96 9.10 -8.80
N ARG A 25 -4.28 9.86 -7.95
CA ARG A 25 -2.82 9.90 -7.85
C ARG A 25 -2.34 9.09 -6.64
N LEU A 26 -1.43 8.16 -6.88
CA LEU A 26 -0.83 7.32 -5.85
C LEU A 26 0.38 7.99 -5.20
N ILE A 27 0.41 7.98 -3.87
CA ILE A 27 1.51 8.51 -3.06
C ILE A 27 1.87 7.43 -2.02
N LEU A 28 3.14 7.02 -1.98
CA LEU A 28 3.64 6.17 -0.90
C LEU A 28 4.11 7.01 0.29
N ARG A 29 4.11 6.39 1.47
CA ARG A 29 4.80 6.93 2.65
C ARG A 29 6.32 6.77 2.48
N GLY A 30 7.07 7.72 3.03
CA GLY A 30 8.53 7.77 2.94
C GLY A 30 9.01 8.94 2.10
N GLY A 31 10.22 8.82 1.57
CA GLY A 31 10.85 9.87 0.78
C GLY A 31 11.56 10.90 1.66
N VAL A 32 12.72 11.34 1.20
CA VAL A 32 13.53 12.38 1.86
C VAL A 32 13.93 13.47 0.88
N GLN A 33 14.18 14.65 1.41
CA GLN A 33 14.73 15.79 0.67
C GLN A 33 15.77 16.52 1.53
N ASN A 34 16.55 17.43 0.95
CA ASN A 34 17.43 18.31 1.73
C ASN A 34 16.62 19.11 2.77
N ALA A 35 17.13 19.17 3.99
CA ALA A 35 16.57 20.00 5.05
C ALA A 35 16.77 21.50 4.72
N PRO A 36 15.97 22.41 5.30
CA PRO A 36 16.19 23.85 5.18
C PRO A 36 17.59 24.29 5.63
N ASP A 37 18.06 25.44 5.15
CA ASP A 37 19.43 25.96 5.41
C ASP A 37 19.71 26.32 6.89
N SER A 38 18.74 26.16 7.78
CA SER A 38 18.86 26.44 9.21
C SER A 38 19.67 25.41 10.01
N PHE A 39 20.12 24.32 9.38
CA PHE A 39 20.87 23.25 10.05
C PHE A 39 22.39 23.33 9.77
N VAL A 40 23.20 22.93 10.75
CA VAL A 40 24.66 22.86 10.57
C VAL A 40 25.03 21.65 9.71
N GLY A 41 25.55 21.93 8.51
CA GLY A 41 25.97 20.92 7.52
C GLY A 41 24.83 20.45 6.62
N ILE A 42 25.16 19.64 5.61
CA ILE A 42 24.16 19.11 4.67
C ILE A 42 23.36 17.99 5.35
N ARG A 43 22.05 18.18 5.38
CA ARG A 43 21.11 17.33 6.10
C ARG A 43 19.89 17.01 5.25
N ILE A 44 19.21 15.91 5.57
CA ILE A 44 17.93 15.51 4.96
C ILE A 44 16.80 15.55 6.00
N THR A 45 15.57 15.75 5.52
CA THR A 45 14.31 15.71 6.28
C THR A 45 13.26 14.88 5.53
N GLY A 46 12.21 14.47 6.24
CA GLY A 46 11.12 13.62 5.74
C GLY A 46 10.26 13.07 6.89
N PRO A 47 9.27 12.20 6.60
CA PRO A 47 8.88 11.72 5.28
C PRO A 47 8.16 12.81 4.45
N THR A 48 8.53 12.96 3.18
CA THR A 48 7.92 13.95 2.26
C THR A 48 6.73 13.42 1.47
N GLY A 49 6.56 12.09 1.44
CA GLY A 49 5.65 11.39 0.54
C GLY A 49 6.29 11.17 -0.84
N ILE A 50 6.16 9.97 -1.38
CA ILE A 50 6.71 9.60 -2.69
C ILE A 50 5.56 9.55 -3.69
N THR A 51 5.48 10.54 -4.58
CA THR A 51 4.46 10.55 -5.63
C THR A 51 4.81 9.53 -6.70
N MET A 52 3.94 8.54 -6.89
CA MET A 52 4.09 7.49 -7.90
C MET A 52 3.40 7.84 -9.22
N GLY A 53 2.44 8.77 -9.20
CA GLY A 53 1.72 9.25 -10.39
C GLY A 53 0.27 8.80 -10.45
N ASP A 54 -0.36 9.12 -11.58
CA ASP A 54 -1.79 8.94 -11.83
C ASP A 54 -2.10 7.56 -12.39
N VAL A 55 -3.22 6.99 -11.96
CA VAL A 55 -3.86 5.83 -12.57
C VAL A 55 -5.04 6.31 -13.42
N ARG A 56 -4.95 6.14 -14.74
CA ARG A 56 -5.92 6.71 -15.68
C ARG A 56 -6.24 5.79 -16.84
N VAL A 57 -7.32 6.10 -17.54
CA VAL A 57 -7.63 5.50 -18.84
C VAL A 57 -6.78 6.17 -19.91
N THR A 58 -6.06 5.37 -20.70
CA THR A 58 -5.11 5.89 -21.71
C THR A 58 -5.86 6.69 -22.77
N GLY A 59 -5.40 7.92 -23.02
CA GLY A 59 -5.99 8.81 -24.03
C GLY A 59 -7.34 9.43 -23.66
N ALA A 60 -7.82 9.25 -22.42
CA ALA A 60 -9.09 9.80 -21.96
C ALA A 60 -8.90 10.94 -20.93
N SER A 61 -9.84 11.87 -20.95
CA SER A 61 -10.01 12.84 -19.86
C SER A 61 -10.91 12.23 -18.78
N GLY A 62 -10.50 12.35 -17.52
CA GLY A 62 -11.24 11.88 -16.36
C GLY A 62 -11.71 13.03 -15.48
N SER A 63 -12.80 12.81 -14.77
CA SER A 63 -13.25 13.69 -13.68
C SER A 63 -13.82 12.86 -12.54
N LEU A 64 -13.50 13.23 -11.30
CA LEU A 64 -14.15 12.64 -10.12
C LEU A 64 -15.62 13.06 -10.11
N THR A 65 -16.53 12.09 -10.13
CA THR A 65 -17.98 12.35 -10.14
C THR A 65 -18.69 11.90 -8.87
N ALA A 66 -18.12 10.93 -8.15
CA ALA A 66 -18.69 10.47 -6.88
C ALA A 66 -17.60 9.93 -5.94
N GLN A 67 -17.89 10.00 -4.64
CA GLN A 67 -17.11 9.37 -3.59
C GLN A 67 -18.06 8.74 -2.57
N THR A 68 -17.86 7.45 -2.31
CA THR A 68 -18.51 6.71 -1.22
C THR A 68 -17.48 6.37 -0.17
N THR A 69 -17.82 6.52 1.10
CA THR A 69 -16.88 6.33 2.21
C THR A 69 -17.56 5.61 3.35
N ASP A 70 -16.87 4.62 3.91
CA ASP A 70 -17.15 4.10 5.24
C ASP A 70 -15.88 4.21 6.11
N TRP A 71 -15.88 3.56 7.27
CA TRP A 71 -14.74 3.61 8.18
C TRP A 71 -13.52 2.80 7.68
N ALA A 72 -13.76 1.80 6.82
CA ALA A 72 -12.78 0.83 6.36
C ALA A 72 -12.23 1.15 4.95
N HIS A 73 -12.97 1.84 4.09
CA HIS A 73 -12.52 2.17 2.74
C HIS A 73 -13.15 3.44 2.15
N ASN A 74 -12.56 3.91 1.06
CA ASN A 74 -13.09 4.95 0.19
C ASN A 74 -13.17 4.42 -1.24
N GLN A 75 -14.35 4.56 -1.85
CA GLN A 75 -14.55 4.36 -3.27
C GLN A 75 -14.61 5.72 -3.96
N LEU A 76 -13.71 5.95 -4.93
CA LEU A 76 -13.68 7.12 -5.81
C LEU A 76 -14.15 6.69 -7.19
N THR A 77 -15.15 7.38 -7.74
CA THR A 77 -15.70 7.08 -9.07
C THR A 77 -15.36 8.21 -10.03
N TYR A 78 -14.66 7.87 -11.10
CA TYR A 78 -14.22 8.78 -12.14
C TYR A 78 -15.00 8.51 -13.43
N SER A 79 -15.61 9.54 -14.02
CA SER A 79 -16.26 9.43 -15.33
C SER A 79 -15.26 9.70 -16.45
N TYR A 80 -15.35 8.93 -17.52
CA TYR A 80 -14.60 9.14 -18.76
C TYR A 80 -15.39 8.57 -19.94
N SER A 81 -15.45 9.29 -21.07
CA SER A 81 -16.08 8.80 -22.32
C SER A 81 -17.47 8.13 -22.15
N GLY A 82 -18.30 8.61 -21.21
CA GLY A 82 -19.62 8.04 -20.92
C GLY A 82 -19.62 6.75 -20.09
N THR A 83 -18.47 6.33 -19.56
CA THR A 83 -18.31 5.18 -18.67
C THR A 83 -17.53 5.59 -17.39
N GLN A 84 -17.17 4.62 -16.55
CA GLN A 84 -16.62 4.88 -15.22
C GLN A 84 -15.38 4.03 -14.90
N LEU A 85 -14.48 4.62 -14.12
CA LEU A 85 -13.39 3.94 -13.41
C LEU A 85 -13.69 4.07 -11.92
N GLN A 86 -13.83 2.94 -11.24
CA GLN A 86 -13.99 2.90 -9.79
C GLN A 86 -12.64 2.60 -9.16
N PHE A 87 -12.28 3.31 -8.10
CA PHE A 87 -11.00 3.21 -7.42
C PHE A 87 -11.22 3.06 -5.92
N TYR A 88 -10.66 2.01 -5.33
CA TYR A 88 -10.89 1.60 -3.96
C TYR A 88 -9.61 1.76 -3.14
N VAL A 89 -9.71 2.59 -2.10
CA VAL A 89 -8.63 2.83 -1.14
C VAL A 89 -9.05 2.26 0.20
N SER A 90 -8.43 1.14 0.58
CA SER A 90 -8.83 0.35 1.74
C SER A 90 -7.85 0.52 2.91
N ARG A 91 -8.40 0.49 4.12
CA ARG A 91 -7.66 0.36 5.38
C ARG A 91 -7.55 -1.09 5.84
N MET A 92 -8.09 -2.02 5.07
CA MET A 92 -8.01 -3.47 5.29
C MET A 92 -6.93 -4.12 4.42
N SER A 93 -6.48 -3.45 3.37
CA SER A 93 -5.44 -3.96 2.47
C SER A 93 -4.34 -2.92 2.24
N PRO A 94 -3.06 -3.33 2.18
CA PRO A 94 -2.00 -2.47 1.69
C PRO A 94 -2.13 -2.15 0.19
N ALA A 95 -2.92 -2.92 -0.55
CA ALA A 95 -3.21 -2.64 -1.95
C ALA A 95 -4.35 -1.62 -2.10
N VAL A 96 -4.37 -0.98 -3.27
CA VAL A 96 -5.57 -0.33 -3.82
C VAL A 96 -6.16 -1.23 -4.89
N ALA A 97 -7.47 -1.15 -5.11
CA ALA A 97 -8.14 -1.85 -6.21
C ALA A 97 -8.80 -0.85 -7.16
N LEU A 98 -9.06 -1.28 -8.39
CA LEU A 98 -9.83 -0.52 -9.36
C LEU A 98 -10.68 -1.43 -10.24
N GLN A 99 -11.73 -0.87 -10.84
CA GLN A 99 -12.56 -1.52 -11.84
C GLN A 99 -12.76 -0.58 -13.03
N SER A 100 -12.54 -1.08 -14.25
CA SER A 100 -12.70 -0.32 -15.49
C SER A 100 -13.02 -1.21 -16.68
N SER A 101 -13.92 -0.74 -17.56
CA SER A 101 -14.22 -1.37 -18.85
C SER A 101 -13.26 -0.97 -19.96
N ALA A 102 -12.34 -0.02 -19.71
CA ALA A 102 -11.38 0.45 -20.70
C ALA A 102 -10.42 -0.67 -21.13
N SER A 103 -10.08 -0.69 -22.42
CA SER A 103 -9.08 -1.60 -23.00
C SER A 103 -7.65 -1.09 -22.90
N ALA A 104 -7.43 0.11 -22.37
CA ALA A 104 -6.10 0.67 -22.14
C ALA A 104 -6.06 1.51 -20.87
N LEU A 105 -5.06 1.24 -20.03
CA LEU A 105 -4.81 1.96 -18.78
C LEU A 105 -3.37 2.48 -18.75
N SER A 106 -3.18 3.71 -18.29
CA SER A 106 -1.85 4.26 -17.97
C SER A 106 -1.72 4.31 -16.45
N LEU A 107 -0.71 3.61 -15.93
CA LEU A 107 -0.41 3.56 -14.50
C LEU A 107 0.85 4.36 -14.21
N PHE A 108 0.90 5.03 -13.05
CA PHE A 108 2.06 5.78 -12.58
C PHE A 108 2.47 6.91 -13.53
N SER A 109 1.48 7.49 -14.21
CA SER A 109 1.69 8.51 -15.24
C SER A 109 1.70 9.93 -14.67
N GLY A 110 2.10 10.90 -15.49
CA GLY A 110 2.13 12.31 -15.12
C GLY A 110 3.53 12.83 -14.82
N SER A 111 3.60 14.13 -14.52
CA SER A 111 4.83 14.79 -14.08
C SER A 111 5.04 14.54 -12.59
N LEU A 112 6.19 13.98 -12.23
CA LEU A 112 6.54 13.61 -10.86
C LEU A 112 7.66 14.51 -10.33
N PRO A 113 7.69 14.79 -9.00
CA PRO A 113 8.87 15.31 -8.34
C PRO A 113 10.08 14.41 -8.58
N ARG A 114 11.21 15.01 -8.92
CA ARG A 114 12.46 14.29 -9.18
C ARG A 114 13.58 14.86 -8.32
N TYR A 115 14.43 13.97 -7.83
CA TYR A 115 15.53 14.34 -6.95
C TYR A 115 16.85 13.80 -7.51
N THR A 116 17.94 14.49 -7.17
CA THR A 116 19.32 14.07 -7.48
C THR A 116 20.23 14.32 -6.28
N ILE A 117 21.42 13.73 -6.28
CA ILE A 117 22.50 14.17 -5.39
C ILE A 117 23.38 15.17 -6.13
N SER A 118 23.47 16.39 -5.62
CA SER A 118 24.36 17.44 -6.12
C SER A 118 25.12 18.06 -4.96
N GLY A 119 26.45 18.14 -5.06
CA GLY A 119 27.28 18.69 -3.98
C GLY A 119 27.13 17.97 -2.63
N GLY A 120 26.69 16.70 -2.62
CA GLY A 120 26.41 15.95 -1.40
C GLY A 120 25.04 16.21 -0.76
N ALA A 121 24.14 16.96 -1.42
CA ALA A 121 22.78 17.25 -0.99
C ALA A 121 21.72 16.53 -1.86
N VAL A 122 20.59 16.13 -1.27
CA VAL A 122 19.42 15.61 -2.02
C VAL A 122 18.58 16.78 -2.52
N THR A 123 18.81 17.18 -3.76
CA THR A 123 18.18 18.38 -4.34
C THR A 123 17.04 17.98 -5.27
N GLN A 124 15.88 18.63 -5.13
CA GLN A 124 14.81 18.51 -6.11
C GLN A 124 15.25 19.19 -7.42
N VAL A 125 15.08 18.48 -8.53
CA VAL A 125 15.24 19.02 -9.88
C VAL A 125 13.86 19.26 -10.49
N ALA A 126 13.81 19.88 -11.67
CA ALA A 126 12.55 20.11 -12.36
C ALA A 126 11.72 18.81 -12.46
N ASP A 127 10.45 18.90 -12.12
CA ASP A 127 9.51 17.79 -12.25
C ASP A 127 9.51 17.26 -13.70
N GLY A 128 9.20 15.98 -13.86
CA GLY A 128 9.16 15.38 -15.19
C GLY A 128 8.56 13.99 -15.21
N THR A 129 8.45 13.44 -16.42
CA THR A 129 7.95 12.07 -16.60
C THR A 129 9.01 11.07 -16.17
N VAL A 130 8.57 10.01 -15.49
CA VAL A 130 9.41 8.91 -15.03
C VAL A 130 8.63 7.62 -15.24
N SER A 131 9.30 6.57 -15.70
CA SER A 131 8.65 5.32 -16.07
C SER A 131 9.35 4.13 -15.42
N PRO A 132 8.59 3.14 -14.92
CA PRO A 132 9.13 1.83 -14.61
C PRO A 132 9.96 1.31 -15.79
N LYS A 133 11.14 0.79 -15.47
CA LYS A 133 12.13 0.31 -16.45
C LYS A 133 11.95 -1.16 -16.75
N TYR A 134 11.40 -1.92 -15.82
CA TYR A 134 11.32 -3.37 -15.91
C TYR A 134 9.93 -3.88 -15.58
N VAL A 135 9.58 -5.02 -16.18
CA VAL A 135 8.43 -5.84 -15.81
C VAL A 135 8.89 -7.28 -15.60
N ALA A 136 8.35 -7.93 -14.57
CA ALA A 136 8.43 -9.37 -14.38
C ALA A 136 7.03 -9.97 -14.42
N TYR A 137 6.87 -11.11 -15.09
CA TYR A 137 5.59 -11.82 -15.18
C TYR A 137 5.80 -13.33 -15.36
N PRO A 138 4.91 -14.16 -14.81
CA PRO A 138 5.03 -15.62 -14.88
C PRO A 138 4.59 -16.16 -16.25
N THR A 139 5.32 -17.16 -16.73
CA THR A 139 5.03 -17.93 -17.95
C THR A 139 5.16 -19.43 -17.66
N SER A 140 4.85 -20.30 -18.63
CA SER A 140 5.07 -21.75 -18.48
C SER A 140 6.53 -22.12 -18.23
N GLY A 141 7.48 -21.29 -18.68
CA GLY A 141 8.92 -21.46 -18.45
C GLY A 141 9.45 -20.75 -17.20
N GLY A 142 8.58 -20.33 -16.27
CA GLY A 142 8.94 -19.56 -15.08
C GLY A 142 8.74 -18.05 -15.25
N VAL A 143 9.25 -17.27 -14.29
CA VAL A 143 9.14 -15.80 -14.29
C VAL A 143 10.07 -15.20 -15.34
N GLN A 144 9.50 -14.46 -16.28
CA GLN A 144 10.24 -13.70 -17.29
C GLN A 144 10.44 -12.27 -16.80
N VAL A 145 11.64 -11.71 -17.03
CA VAL A 145 11.92 -10.28 -16.85
C VAL A 145 12.17 -9.64 -18.21
N ARG A 146 11.60 -8.45 -18.43
CA ARG A 146 11.78 -7.66 -19.65
C ARG A 146 12.02 -6.21 -19.30
N ALA A 147 12.99 -5.60 -19.97
CA ALA A 147 13.14 -4.14 -19.98
C ALA A 147 12.00 -3.53 -20.82
N LEU A 148 11.43 -2.45 -20.31
CA LEU A 148 10.38 -1.69 -20.96
C LEU A 148 10.99 -0.50 -21.71
N GLY A 149 10.38 -0.16 -22.83
CA GLY A 149 10.67 1.05 -23.59
C GLY A 149 9.39 1.60 -24.23
N GLY A 150 9.51 2.49 -25.22
CA GLY A 150 8.35 3.02 -25.95
C GLY A 150 7.63 1.98 -26.82
N SER A 151 8.27 0.85 -27.13
CA SER A 151 7.69 -0.26 -27.88
C SER A 151 6.94 -1.23 -26.97
N ALA A 152 5.86 -1.82 -27.50
CA ALA A 152 5.05 -2.79 -26.78
C ALA A 152 5.82 -4.10 -26.51
N THR A 153 5.86 -4.50 -25.23
CA THR A 153 6.27 -5.84 -24.80
C THR A 153 5.01 -6.71 -24.73
N SER A 154 5.01 -7.83 -25.45
CA SER A 154 3.88 -8.78 -25.43
C SER A 154 3.82 -9.51 -24.09
N LEU A 155 2.62 -9.57 -23.51
CA LEU A 155 2.29 -10.27 -22.28
C LEU A 155 1.38 -11.49 -22.52
N THR A 156 1.15 -11.87 -23.78
CA THR A 156 0.25 -12.98 -24.13
C THR A 156 0.67 -14.34 -23.56
N ALA A 157 1.95 -14.51 -23.23
CA ALA A 157 2.49 -15.73 -22.61
C ALA A 157 2.24 -15.82 -21.09
N MET A 158 1.61 -14.81 -20.47
CA MET A 158 1.32 -14.79 -19.05
C MET A 158 0.42 -15.96 -18.63
N ASN A 159 0.93 -16.86 -17.78
CA ASN A 159 0.13 -17.98 -17.27
C ASN A 159 -0.54 -17.67 -15.93
N ALA A 160 0.00 -16.75 -15.12
CA ALA A 160 -0.69 -16.20 -13.95
C ALA A 160 -1.19 -14.77 -14.19
N ASN A 161 -1.96 -14.29 -13.22
CA ASN A 161 -2.72 -13.04 -13.23
C ASN A 161 -1.95 -11.84 -12.66
N TRP A 162 -0.62 -11.88 -12.62
CA TRP A 162 0.16 -10.81 -12.00
C TRP A 162 1.38 -10.38 -12.82
N ALA A 163 1.76 -9.12 -12.68
CA ALA A 163 3.03 -8.58 -13.14
C ALA A 163 3.63 -7.68 -12.06
N LEU A 164 4.95 -7.70 -11.92
CA LEU A 164 5.69 -6.80 -11.03
C LEU A 164 6.42 -5.76 -11.88
N VAL A 165 6.22 -4.47 -11.62
CA VAL A 165 6.93 -3.38 -12.31
C VAL A 165 7.77 -2.57 -11.34
N TRP A 166 8.95 -2.11 -11.78
CA TRP A 166 9.85 -1.30 -10.94
C TRP A 166 10.73 -0.39 -11.78
N TYR A 167 11.35 0.60 -11.14
CA TYR A 167 12.08 1.67 -11.83
C TYR A 167 13.57 1.35 -12.00
N GLY A 168 14.18 0.60 -11.08
CA GLY A 168 15.63 0.45 -11.04
C GLY A 168 16.30 1.82 -10.96
N ASN A 169 17.33 2.03 -11.76
CA ASN A 169 18.05 3.31 -11.84
C ASN A 169 17.22 4.46 -12.43
N ASN A 170 16.02 4.21 -12.99
CA ASN A 170 15.10 5.28 -13.38
C ASN A 170 14.40 5.94 -12.19
N SER A 171 14.56 5.42 -10.97
CA SER A 171 13.80 5.94 -9.83
C SER A 171 14.09 7.42 -9.54
N GLN A 172 13.02 8.14 -9.22
CA GLN A 172 13.01 9.60 -9.10
C GLN A 172 13.21 10.12 -7.68
N PHE A 173 13.20 9.25 -6.68
CA PHE A 173 13.18 9.64 -5.28
C PHE A 173 14.35 9.02 -4.49
N PHE A 174 14.60 9.63 -3.34
CA PHE A 174 15.54 9.15 -2.35
C PHE A 174 14.78 8.79 -1.08
N ASP A 175 15.30 7.86 -0.31
CA ASP A 175 14.78 7.51 1.01
C ASP A 175 15.93 7.22 1.96
N THR A 176 15.61 6.91 3.21
CA THR A 176 16.58 6.47 4.22
C THR A 176 16.06 5.25 4.99
N ARG A 177 16.97 4.44 5.53
CA ARG A 177 16.64 3.35 6.46
C ARG A 177 16.61 3.82 7.91
N ARG A 178 17.06 5.04 8.17
CA ARG A 178 17.06 5.64 9.49
C ARG A 178 15.69 6.27 9.76
N PRO A 179 15.12 6.09 10.95
CA PRO A 179 13.86 6.74 11.28
C PRO A 179 14.07 8.27 11.27
N LEU A 180 13.27 8.96 10.47
CA LEU A 180 13.12 10.40 10.54
C LEU A 180 11.90 10.67 11.42
N SER A 181 12.12 11.12 12.65
CA SER A 181 11.03 11.72 13.44
C SER A 181 10.73 13.11 12.89
N TYR A 182 9.51 13.61 13.11
CA TYR A 182 9.01 14.86 12.54
C TYR A 182 9.82 16.14 12.87
N GLU A 183 10.84 16.07 13.71
CA GLU A 183 11.68 17.20 14.12
C GLU A 183 13.18 17.01 13.84
N TRP A 184 13.58 15.84 13.31
CA TRP A 184 14.99 15.47 13.23
C TRP A 184 15.48 15.47 11.79
N THR A 185 16.74 15.88 11.62
CA THR A 185 17.44 15.80 10.35
C THR A 185 18.59 14.82 10.44
N LEU A 186 18.94 14.19 9.31
CA LEU A 186 20.03 13.22 9.24
C LEU A 186 21.12 13.71 8.29
N PRO A 187 22.37 13.25 8.44
CA PRO A 187 23.38 13.43 7.42
C PRO A 187 22.90 12.91 6.06
N THR A 188 23.18 13.65 4.97
CA THR A 188 22.76 13.22 3.63
C THR A 188 23.37 11.88 3.20
N THR A 189 24.48 11.47 3.82
CA THR A 189 25.09 10.14 3.61
C THR A 189 24.19 8.98 3.99
N ASP A 190 23.13 9.21 4.79
CA ASP A 190 22.13 8.21 5.14
C ASP A 190 20.99 8.09 4.09
N ALA A 191 20.95 8.98 3.09
CA ALA A 191 20.03 8.88 1.96
C ALA A 191 20.59 7.94 0.89
N TYR A 192 19.70 7.22 0.22
CA TYR A 192 20.02 6.44 -0.96
C TYR A 192 18.94 6.62 -2.02
N ARG A 193 19.32 6.47 -3.30
CA ARG A 193 18.35 6.46 -4.39
C ARG A 193 17.51 5.20 -4.26
N ALA A 194 16.24 5.40 -3.95
CA ALA A 194 15.35 4.33 -3.53
C ALA A 194 14.44 3.90 -4.67
N ASP A 195 13.90 2.69 -4.64
CA ASP A 195 12.93 2.15 -5.60
C ASP A 195 11.80 1.43 -4.84
N ALA A 196 10.62 1.38 -5.45
CA ALA A 196 9.41 0.81 -4.85
C ALA A 196 8.71 -0.08 -5.90
N PRO A 197 9.03 -1.39 -5.95
CA PRO A 197 8.40 -2.31 -6.88
C PRO A 197 6.88 -2.43 -6.62
N MET A 198 6.11 -2.39 -7.70
CA MET A 198 4.64 -2.41 -7.69
C MET A 198 4.13 -3.72 -8.27
N LEU A 199 3.46 -4.53 -7.45
CA LEU A 199 2.73 -5.71 -7.90
C LEU A 199 1.38 -5.27 -8.47
N LEU A 200 1.11 -5.69 -9.69
CA LEU A 200 -0.14 -5.52 -10.41
C LEU A 200 -0.83 -6.88 -10.50
N VAL A 201 -2.09 -6.96 -10.09
CA VAL A 201 -2.88 -8.20 -10.09
C VAL A 201 -4.15 -7.96 -10.91
N PHE A 202 -4.39 -8.77 -11.94
CA PHE A 202 -5.37 -8.51 -12.99
C PHE A 202 -6.53 -9.51 -12.96
N GLN A 203 -7.74 -9.03 -13.23
CA GLN A 203 -8.85 -9.89 -13.64
C GLN A 203 -8.63 -10.39 -15.07
N ASN A 204 -8.50 -9.45 -16.01
CA ASN A 204 -8.22 -9.74 -17.40
C ASN A 204 -6.74 -9.46 -17.66
N LYS A 205 -5.99 -10.47 -18.13
CA LYS A 205 -4.56 -10.31 -18.39
C LYS A 205 -4.34 -9.28 -19.52
N PRO A 206 -3.44 -8.31 -19.36
CA PRO A 206 -3.07 -7.41 -20.44
C PRO A 206 -2.42 -8.20 -21.58
N ALA A 207 -2.70 -7.79 -22.82
CA ALA A 207 -2.03 -8.30 -24.01
C ALA A 207 -0.62 -7.71 -24.17
N ALA A 208 -0.40 -6.46 -23.72
CA ALA A 208 0.89 -5.79 -23.82
C ALA A 208 1.11 -4.73 -22.73
N ILE A 209 2.38 -4.41 -22.52
CA ILE A 209 2.86 -3.32 -21.65
C ILE A 209 3.97 -2.53 -22.34
N LYS A 210 4.03 -1.21 -22.13
CA LYS A 210 5.13 -0.33 -22.57
C LYS A 210 5.31 0.84 -21.62
N GLN A 211 6.40 1.59 -21.77
CA GLN A 211 6.50 2.91 -21.13
C GLN A 211 5.53 3.88 -21.78
N GLY A 212 4.77 4.60 -20.95
CA GLY A 212 3.81 5.60 -21.42
C GLY A 212 4.52 6.88 -21.86
N SER A 213 3.99 7.55 -22.89
CA SER A 213 4.52 8.84 -23.36
C SER A 213 4.41 9.94 -22.31
N GLY A 214 3.44 9.83 -21.40
CA GLY A 214 3.27 10.72 -20.25
C GLY A 214 3.96 10.24 -18.97
N GLY A 215 4.96 9.35 -19.06
CA GLY A 215 5.54 8.65 -17.91
C GLY A 215 4.75 7.39 -17.55
N GLY A 216 5.24 6.64 -16.57
CA GLY A 216 4.61 5.41 -16.09
C GLY A 216 4.63 4.27 -17.12
N VAL A 217 3.65 3.39 -17.02
CA VAL A 217 3.44 2.28 -17.96
C VAL A 217 2.05 2.32 -18.57
N ASP A 218 1.95 2.04 -19.86
CA ASP A 218 0.68 1.81 -20.57
C ASP A 218 0.45 0.30 -20.69
N LEU A 219 -0.72 -0.14 -20.23
CA LEU A 219 -1.23 -1.50 -20.39
C LEU A 219 -2.29 -1.52 -21.48
N THR A 220 -2.25 -2.52 -22.34
CA THR A 220 -3.29 -2.77 -23.37
C THR A 220 -3.91 -4.14 -23.14
N PHE A 221 -5.23 -4.19 -23.17
CA PHE A 221 -6.04 -5.38 -22.95
C PHE A 221 -6.78 -5.76 -24.25
N SER A 222 -7.06 -7.05 -24.45
CA SER A 222 -7.85 -7.53 -25.60
C SER A 222 -9.34 -7.16 -25.50
N GLY A 223 -9.82 -6.93 -24.28
CA GLY A 223 -11.13 -6.36 -23.95
C GLY A 223 -11.00 -5.33 -22.84
N GLY A 224 -11.99 -5.17 -21.97
CA GLY A 224 -11.88 -4.29 -20.81
C GLY A 224 -10.92 -4.83 -19.75
N ALA A 225 -10.26 -3.94 -19.00
CA ALA A 225 -9.34 -4.31 -17.91
C ALA A 225 -10.01 -5.12 -16.79
N GLY A 226 -11.31 -4.90 -16.56
CA GLY A 226 -12.03 -5.50 -15.43
C GLY A 226 -11.56 -4.92 -14.10
N ALA A 227 -11.46 -5.77 -13.08
CA ALA A 227 -10.86 -5.44 -11.80
C ALA A 227 -9.34 -5.61 -11.81
N MET A 228 -8.64 -4.78 -11.04
CA MET A 228 -7.19 -4.88 -10.84
C MET A 228 -6.82 -4.42 -9.43
N ALA A 229 -5.77 -4.99 -8.84
CA ALA A 229 -5.15 -4.49 -7.60
C ALA A 229 -3.72 -4.03 -7.86
N ILE A 230 -3.29 -3.01 -7.10
CA ILE A 230 -1.94 -2.45 -7.12
C ILE A 230 -1.41 -2.47 -5.69
N LEU A 231 -0.25 -3.09 -5.48
CA LEU A 231 0.38 -3.25 -4.17
C LEU A 231 1.86 -2.83 -4.22
N PRO A 232 2.36 -1.95 -3.34
CA PRO A 232 3.79 -1.80 -3.12
C PRO A 232 4.28 -3.09 -2.45
N ILE A 233 4.98 -3.95 -3.19
CA ILE A 233 5.18 -5.35 -2.77
C ILE A 233 6.01 -5.48 -1.48
N ASP A 234 6.79 -4.45 -1.13
CA ASP A 234 7.58 -4.36 0.08
C ASP A 234 6.96 -3.43 1.15
N GLY A 235 5.73 -2.96 0.94
CA GLY A 235 5.05 -2.07 1.88
C GLY A 235 5.80 -0.75 2.04
N ARG A 236 6.19 -0.43 3.28
CA ARG A 236 6.95 0.79 3.62
C ARG A 236 8.42 0.69 3.24
N LEU A 237 8.95 -0.53 3.08
CA LEU A 237 10.35 -0.75 2.73
C LEU A 237 10.59 -0.32 1.28
N THR A 238 11.40 0.71 1.11
CA THR A 238 11.96 1.08 -0.19
C THR A 238 13.32 0.39 -0.37
N ARG A 239 13.58 -0.09 -1.58
CA ARG A 239 14.83 -0.80 -1.91
C ARG A 239 15.85 0.14 -2.50
N ASN A 240 17.13 -0.23 -2.45
CA ASN A 240 18.12 0.54 -3.17
C ASN A 240 17.90 0.34 -4.69
N SER A 241 17.83 1.42 -5.45
CA SER A 241 17.64 1.36 -6.90
C SER A 241 18.71 0.54 -7.64
N SER A 242 19.94 0.47 -7.12
CA SER A 242 21.00 -0.38 -7.67
C SER A 242 20.73 -1.87 -7.46
N GLU A 243 20.08 -2.25 -6.36
CA GLU A 243 19.67 -3.62 -6.08
C GLU A 243 18.58 -4.05 -7.07
N THR A 244 17.54 -3.22 -7.22
CA THR A 244 16.41 -3.53 -8.11
C THR A 244 16.78 -3.38 -9.59
N GLU A 245 17.77 -2.55 -9.94
CA GLU A 245 18.36 -2.56 -11.29
C GLU A 245 18.94 -3.94 -11.64
N GLY A 246 19.61 -4.59 -10.68
CA GLY A 246 20.16 -5.94 -10.85
C GLY A 246 19.10 -7.00 -11.16
N TRP A 247 17.85 -6.79 -10.73
CA TRP A 247 16.74 -7.71 -11.03
C TRP A 247 16.37 -7.74 -12.51
N GLY A 248 16.83 -6.76 -13.31
CA GLY A 248 16.69 -6.76 -14.77
C GLY A 248 17.31 -8.00 -15.43
N ALA A 249 18.33 -8.61 -14.81
CA ALA A 249 18.95 -9.86 -15.27
C ALA A 249 18.17 -11.12 -14.85
N GLY A 250 17.27 -11.00 -13.88
CA GLY A 250 16.50 -12.10 -13.32
C GLY A 250 15.88 -11.72 -11.98
N LEU A 251 14.59 -12.00 -11.80
CA LEU A 251 13.90 -11.68 -10.56
C LEU A 251 14.35 -12.65 -9.45
N PRO A 252 14.73 -12.17 -8.25
CA PRO A 252 15.03 -13.05 -7.13
C PRO A 252 13.86 -13.99 -6.81
N ALA A 253 14.15 -15.28 -6.58
CA ALA A 253 13.11 -16.29 -6.34
C ALA A 253 12.19 -15.93 -5.17
N ALA A 254 12.74 -15.39 -4.08
CA ALA A 254 11.96 -14.93 -2.93
C ALA A 254 10.97 -13.80 -3.31
N MET A 255 11.35 -12.91 -4.22
CA MET A 255 10.46 -11.85 -4.71
C MET A 255 9.36 -12.42 -5.63
N GLY A 256 9.71 -13.38 -6.50
CA GLY A 256 8.72 -14.12 -7.30
C GLY A 256 7.70 -14.86 -6.43
N ASN A 257 8.16 -15.53 -5.37
CA ASN A 257 7.29 -16.24 -4.42
C ASN A 257 6.39 -15.26 -3.66
N LYS A 258 6.95 -14.13 -3.19
CA LYS A 258 6.18 -13.07 -2.52
C LYS A 258 5.10 -12.48 -3.44
N ALA A 259 5.46 -12.19 -4.70
CA ALA A 259 4.52 -11.71 -5.71
C ALA A 259 3.41 -12.73 -6.00
N GLY A 260 3.75 -14.02 -6.13
CA GLY A 260 2.77 -15.09 -6.32
C GLY A 260 1.83 -15.25 -5.13
N TRP A 261 2.36 -15.21 -3.90
CA TRP A 261 1.56 -15.29 -2.67
C TRP A 261 0.56 -14.12 -2.61
N TRP A 262 1.03 -12.89 -2.77
CA TRP A 262 0.15 -11.72 -2.77
C TRP A 262 -0.82 -11.69 -3.94
N ALA A 263 -0.43 -12.15 -5.12
CA ALA A 263 -1.34 -12.25 -6.27
C ALA A 263 -2.50 -13.21 -6.01
N SER A 264 -2.27 -14.32 -5.32
CA SER A 264 -3.32 -15.25 -4.90
C SER A 264 -4.27 -14.62 -3.89
N HIS A 265 -3.75 -13.85 -2.93
CA HIS A 265 -4.57 -13.22 -1.88
C HIS A 265 -5.32 -11.98 -2.37
N LEU A 266 -4.76 -11.24 -3.33
CA LEU A 266 -5.41 -10.09 -3.94
C LEU A 266 -6.47 -10.48 -4.98
N CYS A 267 -6.57 -11.75 -5.35
CA CYS A 267 -7.72 -12.23 -6.12
C CYS A 267 -9.05 -12.05 -5.39
N GLU A 268 -9.03 -12.01 -4.06
CA GLU A 268 -10.17 -11.69 -3.22
C GLU A 268 -9.82 -10.45 -2.39
N PHE A 269 -10.01 -9.26 -2.98
CA PHE A 269 -9.63 -8.00 -2.34
C PHE A 269 -10.66 -7.63 -1.24
N PRO A 270 -10.27 -7.41 0.02
CA PRO A 270 -11.20 -7.06 1.08
C PRO A 270 -11.77 -5.66 0.84
N LEU A 271 -13.09 -5.60 0.63
CA LEU A 271 -13.81 -4.42 0.21
C LEU A 271 -14.54 -3.74 1.37
N GLY A 272 -15.16 -4.51 2.25
CA GLY A 272 -15.91 -4.01 3.39
C GLY A 272 -15.78 -4.92 4.60
N VAL A 273 -16.09 -4.37 5.77
CA VAL A 273 -16.11 -5.11 7.04
C VAL A 273 -17.26 -4.59 7.91
N ALA A 274 -17.95 -5.53 8.56
CA ALA A 274 -18.92 -5.27 9.61
C ALA A 274 -18.43 -5.89 10.91
N GLU A 275 -18.60 -5.16 12.01
CA GLU A 275 -18.16 -5.59 13.34
C GLU A 275 -19.36 -5.82 14.24
N THR A 276 -19.33 -6.89 15.02
CA THR A 276 -20.27 -7.13 16.12
C THR A 276 -19.50 -7.36 17.42
N TYR A 277 -20.09 -6.88 18.51
CA TYR A 277 -19.45 -6.83 19.82
C TYR A 277 -20.27 -7.67 20.80
N GLY A 278 -19.58 -8.56 21.52
CA GLY A 278 -20.13 -9.36 22.61
C GLY A 278 -19.32 -9.15 23.88
N TYR A 279 -19.96 -9.25 25.03
CA TYR A 279 -19.29 -9.16 26.33
C TYR A 279 -19.86 -10.22 27.28
N ASN A 280 -18.96 -11.03 27.85
CA ASN A 280 -19.29 -12.01 28.88
C ASN A 280 -18.86 -11.48 30.26
N PRO A 281 -19.80 -11.10 31.14
CA PRO A 281 -19.47 -10.57 32.46
C PRO A 281 -18.92 -11.62 33.43
N GLY A 282 -19.18 -12.91 33.21
CA GLY A 282 -18.72 -13.99 34.08
C GLY A 282 -17.24 -14.30 33.92
N THR A 283 -16.67 -14.02 32.75
CA THR A 283 -15.25 -14.23 32.43
C THR A 283 -14.53 -12.93 32.09
N ASP A 284 -15.21 -11.78 32.24
CA ASP A 284 -14.76 -10.46 31.79
C ASP A 284 -14.11 -10.52 30.39
N THR A 285 -14.83 -11.09 29.42
CA THR A 285 -14.30 -11.31 28.07
C THR A 285 -15.10 -10.53 27.06
N THR A 286 -14.45 -9.61 26.37
CA THR A 286 -15.00 -8.96 25.18
C THR A 286 -14.65 -9.78 23.96
N SER A 287 -15.62 -10.01 23.08
CA SER A 287 -15.44 -10.68 21.80
C SER A 287 -15.88 -9.77 20.67
N ILE A 288 -15.06 -9.63 19.65
CA ILE A 288 -15.31 -8.78 18.49
C ILE A 288 -15.28 -9.69 17.26
N THR A 289 -16.38 -9.72 16.51
CA THR A 289 -16.49 -10.52 15.29
C THR A 289 -16.47 -9.60 14.09
N GLU A 290 -15.50 -9.81 13.21
CA GLU A 290 -15.32 -9.09 11.96
C GLU A 290 -15.89 -9.95 10.83
N SER A 291 -16.72 -9.38 9.98
CA SER A 291 -17.33 -10.04 8.82
C SER A 291 -17.04 -9.25 7.55
N PHE A 292 -16.35 -9.87 6.60
CA PHE A 292 -15.79 -9.21 5.43
C PHE A 292 -16.59 -9.48 4.16
N SER A 293 -16.64 -8.49 3.29
CA SER A 293 -17.00 -8.65 1.88
C SER A 293 -15.76 -8.47 1.01
N PHE A 294 -15.72 -9.20 -0.11
CA PHE A 294 -14.58 -9.21 -1.02
C PHE A 294 -14.99 -8.83 -2.43
N LEU A 295 -14.11 -8.10 -3.11
CA LEU A 295 -14.13 -7.93 -4.56
C LEU A 295 -13.31 -9.06 -5.17
N THR A 296 -13.98 -9.96 -5.90
CA THR A 296 -13.30 -11.00 -6.69
C THR A 296 -12.64 -10.37 -7.91
N ILE A 297 -11.31 -10.32 -7.91
CA ILE A 297 -10.49 -9.90 -9.04
C ILE A 297 -10.22 -11.09 -9.95
N CYS A 298 -9.95 -12.28 -9.41
CA CYS A 298 -9.62 -13.45 -10.21
C CYS A 298 -10.08 -14.75 -9.56
N SER A 299 -10.28 -15.78 -10.38
CA SER A 299 -10.73 -17.10 -9.91
C SER A 299 -9.62 -17.86 -9.20
N GLY A 300 -9.99 -18.62 -8.16
CA GLY A 300 -9.06 -19.54 -7.47
C GLY A 300 -8.12 -18.86 -6.47
N GLY A 301 -8.40 -17.61 -6.10
CA GLY A 301 -7.69 -16.89 -5.05
C GLY A 301 -7.98 -17.39 -3.64
N THR A 302 -7.17 -16.92 -2.69
CA THR A 302 -7.35 -17.19 -1.25
C THR A 302 -7.87 -15.93 -0.57
N ARG A 303 -9.02 -16.02 0.10
CA ARG A 303 -9.49 -14.92 0.96
C ARG A 303 -8.49 -14.70 2.09
N PHE A 304 -8.11 -13.46 2.30
CA PHE A 304 -7.28 -13.04 3.43
C PHE A 304 -8.10 -12.05 4.25
N ALA A 305 -8.72 -12.52 5.33
CA ALA A 305 -9.46 -11.68 6.26
C ALA A 305 -8.44 -10.92 7.14
N PRO A 306 -8.20 -9.62 6.90
CA PRO A 306 -7.08 -8.92 7.49
C PRO A 306 -7.34 -8.57 8.95
N LEU A 307 -6.29 -8.64 9.77
CA LEU A 307 -6.29 -8.09 11.11
C LEU A 307 -6.10 -6.56 11.04
N PRO A 308 -6.80 -5.77 11.89
CA PRO A 308 -6.42 -4.38 12.13
C PRO A 308 -4.93 -4.29 12.51
N PRO A 309 -4.13 -3.39 11.91
CA PRO A 309 -2.68 -3.35 12.16
C PRO A 309 -2.30 -3.19 13.63
N MET A 310 -3.07 -2.40 14.39
CA MET A 310 -2.85 -2.23 15.83
C MET A 310 -3.16 -3.50 16.61
N LEU A 311 -4.16 -4.28 16.19
CA LEU A 311 -4.47 -5.57 16.79
C LEU A 311 -3.35 -6.59 16.52
N ALA A 312 -2.82 -6.59 15.30
CA ALA A 312 -1.68 -7.42 14.93
C ALA A 312 -0.43 -7.09 15.76
N LEU A 313 -0.16 -5.80 16.03
CA LEU A 313 0.93 -5.36 16.91
C LEU A 313 0.71 -5.76 18.38
N ALA A 314 -0.53 -5.69 18.86
CA ALA A 314 -0.85 -5.95 20.26
C ALA A 314 -0.95 -7.45 20.59
N ARG A 315 -1.15 -8.31 19.59
CA ARG A 315 -1.39 -9.76 19.75
C ARG A 315 -0.40 -10.44 20.69
N ASP A 316 0.89 -10.17 20.51
CA ASP A 316 1.93 -10.88 21.25
C ASP A 316 2.18 -10.29 22.65
N SER A 317 1.56 -9.14 22.97
CA SER A 317 1.74 -8.42 24.23
C SER A 317 0.49 -8.38 25.11
N LEU A 318 -0.68 -8.61 24.54
CA LEU A 318 -1.97 -8.62 25.24
C LEU A 318 -2.59 -10.03 25.18
N PRO A 319 -3.45 -10.42 26.13
CA PRO A 319 -4.12 -11.72 26.13
C PRO A 319 -5.24 -11.78 25.08
N ILE A 320 -4.88 -11.61 23.82
CA ILE A 320 -5.77 -11.63 22.66
C ILE A 320 -5.81 -13.05 22.11
N SER A 321 -7.01 -13.58 21.90
CA SER A 321 -7.21 -14.86 21.21
C SER A 321 -7.96 -14.67 19.90
N PHE A 322 -7.71 -15.55 18.93
CA PHE A 322 -8.36 -15.55 17.62
C PHE A 322 -9.05 -16.88 17.37
N SER A 323 -10.20 -16.83 16.71
CA SER A 323 -10.95 -18.01 16.25
C SER A 323 -10.29 -18.78 15.10
N GLY A 324 -9.17 -18.29 14.55
CA GLY A 324 -8.43 -18.94 13.48
C GLY A 324 -6.93 -18.64 13.55
N ALA A 325 -6.15 -19.38 12.77
CA ALA A 325 -4.70 -19.21 12.71
C ALA A 325 -4.34 -17.90 12.00
N VAL A 326 -3.57 -17.05 12.68
CA VAL A 326 -3.08 -15.79 12.10
C VAL A 326 -1.86 -16.08 11.24
N VAL A 327 -1.92 -15.63 9.99
CA VAL A 327 -0.86 -15.74 8.98
C VAL A 327 -0.23 -14.36 8.76
N ASP A 328 1.09 -14.33 8.63
CA ASP A 328 1.85 -13.13 8.27
C ASP A 328 1.99 -13.02 6.75
N GLY A 329 1.51 -11.92 6.18
CA GLY A 329 1.65 -11.62 4.75
C GLY A 329 3.04 -11.11 4.36
N GLY A 330 3.97 -10.97 5.32
CA GLY A 330 5.36 -10.58 5.06
C GLY A 330 5.49 -9.15 4.52
N LEU A 331 4.56 -8.26 4.91
CA LEU A 331 4.51 -6.88 4.46
C LEU A 331 4.38 -5.96 5.68
N SER A 332 5.41 -5.17 5.93
CA SER A 332 5.39 -4.12 6.96
C SER A 332 4.88 -2.82 6.38
N GLY A 333 3.71 -2.38 6.84
CA GLY A 333 3.14 -1.07 6.51
C GLY A 333 3.57 0.01 7.50
N GLU A 334 3.17 1.24 7.23
CA GLU A 334 3.39 2.38 8.13
C GLU A 334 2.72 2.19 9.50
N PHE A 335 1.58 1.47 9.51
CA PHE A 335 0.73 1.32 10.68
C PHE A 335 0.88 -0.02 11.40
N GLY A 336 1.72 -0.92 10.89
CA GLY A 336 1.90 -2.27 11.43
C GLY A 336 2.06 -3.33 10.33
N PRO A 337 2.27 -4.60 10.73
CA PRO A 337 2.40 -5.71 9.80
C PRO A 337 1.05 -6.05 9.15
N SER A 338 1.11 -6.53 7.91
CA SER A 338 -0.06 -7.10 7.24
C SER A 338 -0.22 -8.55 7.67
N GLN A 339 -1.15 -8.78 8.59
CA GLN A 339 -1.52 -10.10 9.07
C GLN A 339 -3.02 -10.35 8.84
N GLY A 340 -3.43 -11.61 8.82
CA GLY A 340 -4.80 -12.00 8.51
C GLY A 340 -5.06 -13.47 8.79
N ILE A 341 -6.29 -13.89 8.56
CA ILE A 341 -6.71 -15.30 8.62
C ILE A 341 -7.12 -15.72 7.21
N GLU A 342 -6.52 -16.80 6.71
CA GLU A 342 -6.75 -17.30 5.35
C GLU A 342 -8.05 -18.12 5.25
N GLY A 343 -8.70 -18.07 4.10
CA GLY A 343 -9.83 -18.93 3.73
C GLY A 343 -11.17 -18.61 4.42
N VAL A 344 -11.23 -17.56 5.24
CA VAL A 344 -12.43 -17.17 5.98
C VAL A 344 -13.02 -15.86 5.47
N GLN A 345 -14.32 -15.69 5.70
CA GLN A 345 -15.03 -14.42 5.46
C GLN A 345 -15.40 -13.71 6.75
N SER A 346 -15.12 -14.33 7.90
CA SER A 346 -15.33 -13.75 9.20
C SER A 346 -14.41 -14.43 10.20
N TYR A 347 -14.00 -13.68 11.21
CA TYR A 347 -13.35 -14.22 12.38
C TYR A 347 -13.75 -13.43 13.63
N THR A 348 -13.69 -14.09 14.77
CA THR A 348 -13.80 -13.47 16.09
C THR A 348 -12.41 -13.39 16.73
N TRP A 349 -12.13 -12.27 17.38
CA TRP A 349 -11.05 -12.14 18.35
C TRP A 349 -11.61 -11.73 19.70
N SER A 350 -10.92 -12.10 20.78
CA SER A 350 -11.38 -11.79 22.14
C SER A 350 -10.23 -11.41 23.06
N MET A 351 -10.56 -10.64 24.09
CA MET A 351 -9.62 -10.21 25.12
C MET A 351 -10.34 -10.15 26.47
N SER A 352 -9.66 -10.60 27.52
CA SER A 352 -10.15 -10.49 28.89
C SER A 352 -9.56 -9.29 29.63
N GLY A 353 -10.23 -8.82 30.68
CA GLY A 353 -9.70 -7.76 31.57
C GLY A 353 -10.09 -6.34 31.17
N LEU A 354 -10.96 -6.15 30.17
CA LEU A 354 -11.35 -4.82 29.72
C LEU A 354 -12.23 -4.07 30.73
N ARG A 355 -13.01 -4.79 31.54
CA ARG A 355 -13.86 -4.16 32.57
C ARG A 355 -13.05 -3.34 33.56
N ASP A 356 -11.82 -3.76 33.86
CA ASP A 356 -10.91 -3.04 34.76
C ASP A 356 -10.55 -1.63 34.27
N TYR A 357 -10.69 -1.37 32.97
CA TYR A 357 -10.37 -0.08 32.36
C TYR A 357 -11.61 0.80 32.10
N THR A 358 -12.80 0.22 31.97
CA THR A 358 -14.02 0.97 31.63
C THR A 358 -14.91 1.28 32.82
N ASN A 359 -14.92 0.40 33.84
CA ASN A 359 -15.89 0.46 34.94
C ASN A 359 -15.24 0.70 36.31
N ASN A 360 -13.91 0.79 36.39
CA ASN A 360 -13.25 1.20 37.62
C ASN A 360 -13.34 2.72 37.80
N TYR A 361 -13.95 3.13 38.90
CA TYR A 361 -13.84 4.51 39.39
C TYR A 361 -12.47 4.65 40.06
N ARG A 362 -11.58 5.46 39.47
CA ARG A 362 -10.34 5.85 40.13
C ARG A 362 -10.61 7.09 40.98
N GLU A 363 -10.41 6.99 42.29
CA GLU A 363 -10.26 8.18 43.13
C GLU A 363 -8.89 8.80 42.82
N LEU A 364 -8.91 9.90 42.06
CA LEU A 364 -7.69 10.67 41.79
C LEU A 364 -7.26 11.38 43.08
N GLN A 365 -6.29 10.82 43.80
CA GLN A 365 -5.65 11.52 44.91
C GLN A 365 -4.65 12.55 44.34
N ASN A 366 -5.06 13.82 44.24
CA ASN A 366 -4.21 15.01 44.04
C ASN A 366 -2.97 14.82 43.12
N GLY A 367 -3.13 14.18 41.97
CA GLY A 367 -2.06 14.03 40.97
C GLY A 367 -0.92 13.06 41.35
N ALA A 368 -1.04 12.30 42.43
CA ALA A 368 -0.12 11.20 42.73
C ALA A 368 -0.45 9.96 41.87
N VAL A 369 0.58 9.18 41.50
CA VAL A 369 0.36 7.87 40.88
C VAL A 369 -0.40 7.00 41.90
N PRO A 370 -1.56 6.41 41.53
CA PRO A 370 -2.31 5.55 42.44
C PRO A 370 -1.43 4.45 43.02
N GLY A 371 -1.51 4.25 44.34
CA GLY A 371 -0.71 3.25 45.05
C GLY A 371 -0.89 1.85 44.44
N GLU A 372 -2.12 1.51 44.04
CA GLU A 372 -2.42 0.22 43.42
C GLU A 372 -1.66 -0.06 42.11
N LEU A 373 -1.30 0.98 41.34
CA LEU A 373 -0.54 0.83 40.10
C LEU A 373 0.95 0.69 40.39
N THR A 374 1.45 1.40 41.41
CA THR A 374 2.83 1.27 41.88
C THR A 374 3.08 -0.13 42.44
N ASP A 375 2.13 -0.65 43.22
CA ASP A 375 2.22 -1.98 43.83
C ASP A 375 2.13 -3.09 42.79
N ARG A 376 1.25 -2.99 41.78
CA ARG A 376 1.20 -3.96 40.66
C ARG A 376 2.47 -3.93 39.82
N LEU A 377 3.00 -2.74 39.51
CA LEU A 377 4.22 -2.61 38.71
C LEU A 377 5.46 -3.15 39.44
N ASN A 378 5.49 -3.08 40.78
CA ASN A 378 6.58 -3.62 41.60
C ASN A 378 6.47 -5.14 41.84
N ALA A 379 5.31 -5.74 41.56
CA ALA A 379 5.06 -7.16 41.73
C ALA A 379 5.27 -7.99 40.45
N GLU A 380 5.34 -7.31 39.29
CA GLU A 380 5.79 -7.85 37.99
C GLU A 380 7.30 -7.68 37.85
#